data_AF-A0A2E9ZGC9-F1
#
_entry.id   AF-A0A2E9ZGC9-F1
#
_cell.length_a   1.000
_cell.length_b   1.000
_cell.length_c   1.000
_cell.angle_alpha   90.00
_cell.angle_beta   90.00
_cell.angle_gamma   90.00
#
_symmetry.space_group_name_H-M   'P 1'
#
loop_
_entity.id
_entity.type
_entity.pdbx_description
1 polymer ?
#
loop_
_entity_poly.entity_id
_entity_poly.type
_entity_poly.pdbx_seq_one_letter_code
_entity_poly.pdbx_strand_id
1 'polypeptide(L)'
;MSTEPTGSDFDGGGITIDQQLIEEGTSQLSSEIEVLEAWLVELEDQDARDAETIAMRKSYDDMLRSRKEMLSTLTKQAARQAVAT
;
A
#
# COMPACT_ATOMS: atom_id res chain seq x y z
N MET A 1 31.93 10.03 37.62
CA MET A 1 30.66 10.76 37.45
C MET A 1 30.85 11.72 36.30
N SER A 2 30.43 11.33 35.10
CA SER A 2 30.34 12.22 33.94
C SER A 2 28.89 12.13 33.49
N THR A 3 28.14 13.20 33.72
CA THR A 3 26.77 13.35 33.27
C THR A 3 26.80 13.73 31.79
N GLU A 4 26.38 12.83 30.92
CA GLU A 4 25.97 13.19 29.57
C GLU A 4 24.54 13.76 29.64
N PRO A 5 24.29 14.99 29.17
CA PRO A 5 22.95 15.50 28.97
C PRO A 5 22.47 15.20 27.55
N THR A 6 21.15 15.37 27.37
CA THR A 6 20.42 15.49 26.11
C THR A 6 19.99 14.15 25.50
N GLY A 7 18.73 13.78 25.57
CA GLY A 7 17.59 14.58 25.09
C GLY A 7 17.25 14.06 23.71
N SER A 8 16.71 12.85 23.63
CA SER A 8 16.10 12.33 22.41
C SER A 8 14.70 12.92 22.34
N ASP A 9 14.64 14.21 22.00
CA ASP A 9 13.43 14.79 21.45
C ASP A 9 13.12 14.01 20.16
N PHE A 10 12.28 12.98 20.29
CA PHE A 10 11.42 12.58 19.18
C PHE A 10 10.45 13.74 18.97
N ASP A 11 10.98 14.81 18.39
CA ASP A 11 10.20 15.90 17.85
C ASP A 11 9.21 15.28 16.88
N GLY A 12 7.94 15.57 17.09
CA GLY A 12 6.83 15.18 16.23
C GLY A 12 6.86 15.91 14.88
N GLY A 13 8.06 16.07 14.30
CA GLY A 13 8.28 16.54 12.96
C GLY A 13 7.65 15.55 12.00
N GLY A 14 6.52 15.94 11.40
CA GLY A 14 5.80 15.11 10.45
C GLY A 14 6.75 14.56 9.40
N ILE A 15 6.81 13.22 9.29
CA ILE A 15 7.61 12.54 8.28
C ILE A 15 7.08 12.99 6.91
N THR A 16 7.85 13.85 6.25
CA THR A 16 7.60 14.26 4.87
C THR A 16 8.16 13.16 3.99
N ILE A 17 7.32 12.60 3.12
CA ILE A 17 7.75 11.57 2.17
C ILE A 17 8.22 12.33 0.93
N ASP A 18 9.34 11.89 0.38
CA ASP A 18 9.83 12.41 -0.89
C ASP A 18 8.78 12.21 -2.01
N GLN A 19 8.54 13.26 -2.82
CA GLN A 19 7.51 13.25 -3.85
C GLN A 19 7.77 12.19 -4.93
N GLN A 20 9.03 11.96 -5.30
CA GLN A 20 9.40 10.92 -6.26
C GLN A 20 9.06 9.53 -5.69
N LEU A 21 9.32 9.32 -4.39
CA LEU A 21 8.97 8.06 -3.72
C LEU A 21 7.44 7.83 -3.67
N ILE A 22 6.64 8.89 -3.54
CA ILE A 22 5.18 8.80 -3.62
C ILE A 22 4.74 8.36 -5.03
N GLU A 23 5.32 8.95 -6.07
CA GLU A 23 4.99 8.64 -7.46
C GLU A 23 5.38 7.20 -7.82
N GLU A 24 6.60 6.79 -7.47
CA GLU A 24 7.07 5.42 -7.67
C GLU A 24 6.19 4.41 -6.94
N GLY A 25 5.89 4.65 -5.66
CA GLY A 25 5.02 3.79 -4.86
C GLY A 25 3.59 3.71 -5.41
N THR A 26 3.06 4.83 -5.90
CA THR A 26 1.73 4.89 -6.53
C THR A 26 1.71 4.09 -7.83
N SER A 27 2.73 4.26 -8.69
CA SER A 27 2.84 3.53 -9.95
C SER A 27 2.97 2.03 -9.71
N GLN A 28 3.79 1.62 -8.74
CA GLN A 28 3.96 0.21 -8.38
C GLN A 28 2.65 -0.40 -7.89
N LEU A 29 1.98 0.24 -6.92
CA LEU A 29 0.72 -0.26 -6.37
C LEU A 29 -0.37 -0.34 -7.44
N SER A 30 -0.42 0.61 -8.37
CA SER A 30 -1.39 0.59 -9.47
C SER A 30 -1.14 -0.60 -10.42
N SER A 31 0.11 -0.86 -10.78
CA SER A 31 0.47 -2.01 -11.61
C SER A 31 0.18 -3.35 -10.91
N GLU A 32 0.48 -3.45 -9.60
CA GLU A 32 0.15 -4.64 -8.82
C GLU A 32 -1.37 -4.89 -8.75
N ILE A 33 -2.18 -3.83 -8.63
CA ILE A 33 -3.64 -3.90 -8.66
C ILE A 33 -4.14 -4.42 -10.01
N GLU A 34 -3.66 -3.87 -11.13
CA GLU A 34 -4.06 -4.28 -12.48
C GLU A 34 -3.78 -5.77 -12.73
N VAL A 35 -2.61 -6.25 -12.30
CA VAL A 35 -2.23 -7.67 -12.43
C VAL A 35 -3.15 -8.57 -11.60
N LEU A 36 -3.45 -8.20 -10.35
CA LEU A 36 -4.35 -8.95 -9.49
C LEU A 36 -5.78 -8.98 -10.04
N GLU A 37 -6.28 -7.86 -10.56
CA GLU A 37 -7.59 -7.78 -11.20
C GLU A 37 -7.66 -8.67 -12.46
N ALA A 38 -6.62 -8.67 -13.29
CA ALA A 38 -6.54 -9.56 -14.45
C ALA A 38 -6.55 -11.05 -14.06
N TRP A 39 -5.81 -11.43 -13.02
CA TRP A 39 -5.82 -12.81 -12.52
C TRP A 39 -7.17 -13.22 -11.94
N LEU A 40 -7.86 -12.31 -11.24
CA LEU A 40 -9.19 -12.58 -10.70
C LEU A 40 -10.21 -12.82 -11.82
N VAL A 41 -10.16 -12.02 -12.90
CA VAL A 41 -11.01 -12.22 -14.08
C VAL A 41 -10.74 -13.58 -14.73
N GLU A 42 -9.49 -13.97 -14.91
CA GLU A 42 -9.13 -15.30 -15.44
C GLU A 42 -9.67 -16.45 -14.56
N LEU A 43 -9.71 -16.26 -13.23
CA LEU A 43 -10.26 -17.24 -12.29
C LEU A 43 -11.80 -17.27 -12.28
N GLU A 44 -12.49 -16.29 -12.85
CA GLU A 44 -13.96 -16.32 -13.00
C GLU A 44 -14.40 -17.30 -14.09
N ASP A 45 -13.57 -17.49 -15.13
CA ASP A 45 -13.82 -18.41 -16.24
C ASP A 45 -13.48 -19.88 -15.91
N GLN A 46 -12.87 -20.13 -14.73
CA GLN A 46 -12.54 -21.47 -14.23
C GLN A 46 -13.71 -22.08 -13.41
N ASP A 47 -13.64 -23.40 -13.13
CA ASP A 47 -14.70 -24.08 -12.37
C ASP A 47 -14.79 -23.52 -10.95
N ALA A 48 -15.84 -22.73 -10.69
CA ALA A 48 -16.10 -22.08 -9.42
C ALA A 48 -16.33 -23.06 -8.24
N ARG A 49 -16.40 -24.37 -8.48
CA ARG A 49 -16.54 -25.41 -7.45
C ARG A 49 -15.22 -26.08 -7.10
N ASP A 50 -14.15 -25.82 -7.86
CA ASP A 50 -12.84 -26.34 -7.55
C ASP A 50 -12.26 -25.64 -6.31
N ALA A 51 -11.82 -26.44 -5.34
CA ALA A 51 -11.37 -25.95 -4.04
C ALA A 51 -10.09 -25.11 -4.14
N GLU A 52 -9.23 -25.44 -5.11
CA GLU A 52 -8.00 -24.69 -5.39
C GLU A 52 -8.34 -23.32 -6.00
N THR A 53 -9.23 -23.29 -6.99
CA THR A 53 -9.74 -22.06 -7.61
C THR A 53 -10.39 -21.12 -6.58
N ILE A 54 -11.19 -21.66 -5.65
CA ILE A 54 -11.80 -20.88 -4.55
C ILE A 54 -10.72 -20.29 -3.63
N ALA A 55 -9.71 -21.09 -3.27
CA ALA A 55 -8.63 -20.65 -2.39
C ALA A 55 -7.76 -19.55 -3.05
N MET A 56 -7.44 -19.71 -4.34
CA MET A 56 -6.70 -18.71 -5.13
C MET A 56 -7.48 -17.40 -5.23
N ARG A 57 -8.76 -17.45 -5.59
CA ARG A 57 -9.63 -16.25 -5.67
C ARG A 57 -9.63 -15.48 -4.36
N LYS A 58 -9.84 -16.18 -3.24
CA LYS A 58 -9.81 -15.56 -1.91
C LYS A 58 -8.45 -14.90 -1.62
N SER A 59 -7.35 -15.60 -1.90
CA SER A 59 -6.01 -15.06 -1.66
C SER A 59 -5.75 -13.80 -2.50
N TYR A 60 -6.21 -13.79 -3.75
CA TYR A 60 -6.00 -12.66 -4.66
C TYR A 60 -6.89 -11.47 -4.29
N ASP A 61 -8.13 -11.71 -3.87
CA ASP A 61 -9.03 -10.69 -3.32
C ASP A 61 -8.44 -10.02 -2.06
N ASP A 62 -7.88 -10.81 -1.14
CA ASP A 62 -7.26 -10.30 0.08
C ASP A 62 -6.03 -9.44 -0.24
N MET A 63 -5.19 -9.88 -1.19
CA MET A 63 -4.06 -9.07 -1.67
C MET A 63 -4.54 -7.79 -2.36
N LEU A 64 -5.54 -7.87 -3.23
CA LEU A 64 -6.09 -6.73 -3.95
C LEU A 64 -6.61 -5.67 -2.98
N ARG A 65 -7.33 -6.09 -1.94
CA ARG A 65 -7.80 -5.22 -0.86
C ARG A 65 -6.64 -4.52 -0.18
N SER A 66 -5.60 -5.25 0.21
CA SER A 66 -4.42 -4.69 0.87
C SER A 66 -3.71 -3.63 0.00
N ARG A 67 -3.57 -3.88 -1.31
CA ARG A 67 -2.97 -2.93 -2.25
C ARG A 67 -3.80 -1.67 -2.41
N LYS A 68 -5.13 -1.79 -2.52
CA LYS A 68 -6.06 -0.65 -2.58
C LYS A 68 -6.04 0.18 -1.30
N GLU A 69 -5.95 -0.46 -0.14
CA GLU A 69 -5.83 0.23 1.16
C GLU A 69 -4.50 0.99 1.30
N MET A 70 -3.38 0.38 0.88
CA MET A 70 -2.07 1.04 0.86
C MET A 70 -2.08 2.25 -0.09
N LEU A 71 -2.60 2.10 -1.31
CA LEU A 71 -2.71 3.19 -2.27
C LEU A 71 -3.58 4.34 -1.73
N SER A 72 -4.70 4.01 -1.09
CA SER A 72 -5.56 5.01 -0.43
C SER A 72 -4.81 5.76 0.67
N THR A 73 -4.01 5.05 1.47
CA THR A 73 -3.23 5.64 2.56
C THR A 73 -2.13 6.55 2.03
N LEU A 74 -1.38 6.10 1.02
CA LEU A 74 -0.34 6.88 0.36
C LEU A 74 -0.92 8.16 -0.26
N THR A 75 -2.05 8.04 -0.97
CA THR A 75 -2.75 9.19 -1.57
C THR A 75 -3.20 10.21 -0.52
N LYS A 76 -3.77 9.74 0.60
CA LYS A 76 -4.18 10.62 1.72
C LYS A 76 -2.98 11.32 2.35
N GLN A 77 -1.85 10.63 2.47
CA GLN A 77 -0.63 11.22 3.02
C GLN A 77 -0.04 12.28 2.08
N ALA A 78 0.04 11.99 0.78
CA ALA A 78 0.46 12.94 -0.24
C ALA A 78 -0.42 14.21 -0.23
N ALA A 79 -1.74 14.04 -0.18
CA ALA A 79 -2.68 15.17 -0.11
C ALA A 79 -2.49 16.02 1.16
N ARG A 80 -2.21 15.40 2.31
CA ARG A 80 -1.92 16.13 3.55
C ARG A 80 -0.61 16.92 3.47
N GLN A 81 0.42 16.35 2.84
CA GLN A 81 1.71 17.02 2.66
C GLN A 81 1.58 18.24 1.73
N ALA A 82 0.81 18.13 0.65
CA ALA A 82 0.55 19.23 -0.29
C ALA A 82 -0.22 20.42 0.33
N VAL A 83 -1.04 20.19 1.35
CA VAL A 83 -1.76 21.26 2.08
C VAL A 83 -0.90 21.89 3.18
N ALA A 84 0.12 21.17 3.67
CA ALA A 84 1.03 21.64 4.71
C ALA A 84 2.25 22.42 4.19
N THR A 85 2.44 22.46 2.86
CA THR A 85 3.49 23.23 2.16
C THR A 85 2.94 24.59 1.71
#